data_AF-A0A139X1W9-F1
#
_entry.id   AF-A0A139X1W9-F1
#
_cell.length_a   1.000
_cell.length_b   1.000
_cell.length_c   1.000
_cell.angle_alpha   90.00
_cell.angle_beta   90.00
_cell.angle_gamma   90.00
#
_symmetry.space_group_name_H-M   'P 1'
#
loop_
_entity.id
_entity.type
_entity.pdbx_description
1 polymer ?
#
loop_
_entity_poly.entity_id
_entity_poly.type
_entity_poly.pdbx_seq_one_letter_code
_entity_poly.pdbx_strand_id
1 'polypeptide(L)'
;MELLADGEVIGVDNNSLTIEEGKFAQATVSFTAASGDSILGKNLGIRLLNLNIAEGTEVNFDNVSLKAESLIAHPITADQTLFGKDGVQYCSVKGK
;
A
#
# COMPACT_ATOMS: atom_id res chain seq x y z
N MET A 1 -5.99 5.21 -11.55
CA MET A 1 -5.91 3.76 -11.26
C MET A 1 -6.27 3.54 -9.81
N GLU A 2 -6.98 2.46 -9.50
CA GLU A 2 -7.39 2.15 -8.13
C GLU A 2 -7.17 0.68 -7.79
N LEU A 3 -6.83 0.43 -6.52
CA LEU A 3 -6.84 -0.86 -5.86
C LEU A 3 -8.07 -0.95 -4.95
N LEU A 4 -8.75 -2.09 -4.97
CA LEU A 4 -10.04 -2.30 -4.33
C LEU A 4 -10.03 -3.51 -3.37
N ALA A 5 -10.92 -3.49 -2.39
CA ALA A 5 -11.33 -4.63 -1.56
C ALA A 5 -12.87 -4.73 -1.49
N ASP A 6 -13.46 -5.75 -2.10
CA ASP A 6 -14.92 -5.90 -2.33
C ASP A 6 -15.60 -4.60 -2.85
N GLY A 7 -14.90 -3.88 -3.73
CA GLY A 7 -15.38 -2.64 -4.35
C GLY A 7 -15.10 -1.35 -3.56
N GLU A 8 -14.60 -1.44 -2.33
CA GLU A 8 -14.08 -0.29 -1.57
C GLU A 8 -12.69 0.10 -2.10
N VAL A 9 -12.45 1.39 -2.36
CA VAL A 9 -11.13 1.89 -2.82
C VAL A 9 -10.17 1.94 -1.63
N ILE A 10 -9.10 1.14 -1.70
CA ILE A 10 -8.06 1.06 -0.66
C ILE A 10 -6.73 1.70 -1.10
N GLY A 11 -6.56 1.96 -2.40
CA GLY A 11 -5.42 2.70 -2.92
C GLY A 11 -5.77 3.36 -4.25
N VAL A 12 -5.21 4.55 -4.51
CA VAL A 12 -5.51 5.31 -5.72
C VAL A 12 -4.29 6.08 -6.21
N ASP A 13 -4.09 6.06 -7.52
CA ASP A 13 -3.28 7.02 -8.26
C ASP A 13 -4.24 7.80 -9.17
N ASN A 14 -4.45 9.08 -8.85
CA ASN A 14 -5.35 9.96 -9.57
C ASN A 14 -4.57 10.86 -10.52
N ASN A 15 -4.10 10.29 -11.63
CA ASN A 15 -3.41 11.01 -12.70
C ASN A 15 -2.14 11.74 -12.22
N SER A 16 -1.32 11.10 -11.39
CA SER A 16 -0.08 11.69 -10.84
C SER A 16 1.04 11.85 -11.87
N LEU A 17 0.96 11.18 -13.01
CA LEU A 17 1.96 11.20 -14.07
C LEU A 17 1.53 12.11 -15.22
N THR A 18 2.47 12.90 -15.73
CA THR A 18 2.37 13.49 -17.06
C THR A 18 3.01 12.53 -18.05
N ILE A 19 2.24 12.10 -19.05
CA ILE A 19 2.70 11.15 -20.08
C ILE A 19 2.69 11.87 -21.42
N GLU A 20 3.84 11.87 -22.09
CA GLU A 20 3.94 12.46 -23.43
C GLU A 20 3.15 11.64 -24.47
N GLU A 21 2.75 12.30 -25.55
CA GLU A 21 2.00 11.66 -26.63
C GLU A 21 2.74 10.44 -27.20
N GLY A 22 1.99 9.34 -27.37
CA GLY A 22 2.52 8.08 -27.91
C GLY A 22 3.49 7.34 -26.99
N LYS A 23 3.61 7.73 -25.72
CA LYS A 23 4.45 7.05 -24.72
C LYS A 23 3.62 6.27 -23.71
N PHE A 24 4.28 5.30 -23.08
CA PHE A 24 3.81 4.63 -21.87
C PHE A 24 4.66 5.08 -20.68
N ALA A 25 4.04 5.19 -19.51
CA ALA A 25 4.71 5.36 -18.25
C ALA A 25 4.15 4.35 -17.23
N GLN A 26 4.94 3.99 -16.23
CA GLN A 26 4.54 3.05 -15.20
C GLN A 26 3.90 3.78 -14.02
N ALA A 27 2.61 3.56 -13.78
CA ALA A 27 1.92 3.96 -12.55
C ALA A 27 2.06 2.87 -11.49
N THR A 28 2.20 3.27 -10.22
CA THR A 28 2.25 2.36 -9.08
C THR A 28 1.31 2.84 -7.98
N VAL A 29 0.51 1.93 -7.45
CA VAL A 29 -0.30 2.15 -6.24
C VAL A 29 0.20 1.17 -5.20
N SER A 30 0.48 1.68 -4.00
CA SER A 30 0.92 0.87 -2.86
C SER A 30 -0.11 0.98 -1.73
N PHE A 31 -0.35 -0.14 -1.06
CA PHE A 31 -1.22 -0.21 0.10
C PHE A 31 -0.67 -1.26 1.08
N THR A 32 -0.74 -0.95 2.37
CA THR A 32 -0.33 -1.86 3.45
C THR A 32 -1.52 -2.04 4.39
N ALA A 33 -2.05 -3.26 4.47
CA ALA A 33 -3.07 -3.59 5.45
C ALA A 33 -2.47 -3.72 6.86
N ALA A 34 -3.11 -3.11 7.84
CA ALA A 34 -2.79 -3.31 9.25
C ALA A 34 -3.49 -4.56 9.81
N SER A 35 -2.95 -5.08 10.92
CA SER A 35 -3.62 -6.13 11.68
C SER A 35 -4.97 -5.59 12.20
N GLY A 36 -6.04 -6.33 11.94
CA GLY A 36 -7.39 -5.94 12.34
C GLY A 36 -8.11 -5.00 11.39
N ASP A 37 -7.51 -4.64 10.24
CA ASP A 37 -8.23 -3.87 9.23
C ASP A 37 -9.48 -4.62 8.77
N SER A 38 -10.60 -3.88 8.66
CA SER A 38 -11.88 -4.44 8.24
C SER A 38 -11.88 -4.99 6.80
N ILE A 39 -10.86 -4.65 6.02
CA ILE A 39 -10.65 -5.10 4.63
C ILE A 39 -9.98 -6.48 4.54
N LEU A 40 -9.49 -7.04 5.65
CA LEU A 40 -8.84 -8.35 5.65
C LEU A 40 -9.83 -9.45 5.23
N GLY A 41 -9.41 -10.32 4.32
CA GLY A 41 -10.21 -11.42 3.79
C GLY A 41 -11.19 -11.05 2.66
N LYS A 42 -11.34 -9.75 2.34
CA LYS A 42 -12.13 -9.29 1.19
C LYS A 42 -11.42 -9.62 -0.14
N ASN A 43 -12.18 -9.76 -1.22
CA ASN A 43 -11.59 -10.00 -2.54
C ASN A 43 -10.96 -8.71 -3.09
N LEU A 44 -9.75 -8.82 -3.63
CA LEU A 44 -9.08 -7.68 -4.26
C LEU A 44 -9.62 -7.40 -5.67
N GLY A 45 -9.60 -6.14 -6.07
CA GLY A 45 -9.92 -5.70 -7.43
C GLY A 45 -9.01 -4.57 -7.90
N ILE A 46 -8.92 -4.38 -9.22
CA ILE A 46 -8.18 -3.27 -9.83
C ILE A 46 -9.12 -2.53 -10.79
N ARG A 47 -9.15 -1.20 -10.74
CA ARG A 47 -9.84 -0.35 -11.71
C ARG A 47 -8.86 0.53 -12.48
N LEU A 48 -8.98 0.47 -13.81
CA LEU A 48 -8.28 1.31 -14.77
C LEU A 48 -9.33 2.21 -15.41
N LEU A 49 -9.17 3.52 -15.23
CA LEU A 49 -10.20 4.52 -15.51
C LEU A 49 -9.61 5.55 -16.47
N ASN A 50 -10.30 5.79 -17.59
CA ASN A 50 -10.15 7.05 -18.31
C ASN A 50 -10.94 8.12 -17.55
N LEU A 51 -10.26 9.17 -17.07
CA LEU A 51 -10.90 10.25 -16.30
C LEU A 51 -11.77 11.17 -17.16
N ASN A 52 -11.69 11.06 -18.49
CA ASN A 52 -12.47 11.84 -19.45
C ASN A 52 -12.38 13.36 -19.22
N ILE A 53 -11.19 13.84 -18.88
CA ILE A 53 -10.94 15.27 -18.58
C ILE A 53 -10.67 16.12 -19.83
N ALA A 54 -10.36 15.50 -20.97
CA ALA A 54 -10.11 16.17 -22.23
C ALA A 54 -10.71 15.37 -23.39
N GLU A 55 -11.38 16.06 -24.32
CA GLU A 55 -12.01 15.44 -25.48
C GLU A 55 -10.97 14.78 -26.39
N GLY A 56 -11.36 13.66 -27.01
CA GLY A 56 -10.53 12.92 -27.95
C GLY A 56 -9.30 12.23 -27.34
N THR A 57 -9.13 12.25 -26.02
CA THR A 57 -8.03 11.56 -25.34
C THR A 57 -8.40 10.11 -25.06
N GLU A 58 -7.82 9.19 -25.82
CA GLU A 58 -7.82 7.76 -25.53
C GLU A 58 -6.72 7.43 -24.53
N VAL A 59 -7.01 6.52 -23.60
CA VAL A 59 -6.04 6.06 -22.59
C VAL A 59 -5.87 4.56 -22.75
N ASN A 60 -4.64 4.13 -22.97
CA ASN A 60 -4.26 2.73 -23.10
C ASN A 60 -3.63 2.22 -21.79
N PHE A 61 -3.88 0.96 -21.49
CA PHE A 61 -3.29 0.27 -20.34
C PHE A 61 -2.68 -1.05 -20.78
N ASP A 62 -1.53 -1.40 -20.21
CA ASP A 62 -0.83 -2.65 -20.49
C ASP A 62 -0.05 -3.11 -19.24
N ASN A 63 0.33 -4.40 -19.23
CA ASN A 63 1.21 -5.02 -18.24
C ASN A 63 0.78 -4.81 -16.78
N VAL A 64 -0.52 -5.01 -16.51
CA VAL A 64 -1.09 -4.91 -15.16
C VAL A 64 -0.50 -6.02 -14.29
N SER A 65 0.13 -5.63 -13.18
CA SER A 65 0.69 -6.58 -12.21
C SER A 65 0.34 -6.17 -10.78
N LEU A 66 0.13 -7.17 -9.93
CA LEU A 66 -0.07 -7.01 -8.50
C LEU A 66 0.93 -7.90 -7.78
N LYS A 67 1.66 -7.30 -6.83
CA LYS A 67 2.62 -7.99 -5.96
C LYS A 67 2.23 -7.72 -4.52
N ALA A 68 2.33 -8.74 -3.69
CA ALA A 68 2.10 -8.64 -2.26
C ALA A 68 3.31 -9.23 -1.52
N GLU A 69 3.72 -8.56 -0.45
CA GLU A 69 4.74 -9.02 0.46
C GLU A 69 4.25 -8.87 1.90
N SER A 70 4.64 -9.80 2.77
CA SER A 70 4.34 -9.67 4.19
C SER A 70 5.38 -8.79 4.84
N LEU A 71 4.96 -7.70 5.47
CA LEU A 71 5.84 -6.96 6.37
C LEU A 71 6.03 -7.79 7.63
N ILE A 72 7.23 -8.34 7.82
CA ILE A 72 7.59 -8.92 9.11
C ILE A 72 7.75 -7.75 10.08
N ALA A 73 6.71 -7.47 10.86
CA ALA A 73 6.88 -6.70 12.07
C ALA A 73 7.90 -7.46 12.91
N HIS A 74 9.03 -6.84 13.25
CA HIS A 74 9.91 -7.38 14.27
C HIS A 74 9.23 -7.01 15.58
N PRO A 75 8.49 -7.93 16.27
CA PRO A 75 8.05 -7.60 17.61
C PRO A 75 9.32 -7.28 18.40
N ILE A 76 9.36 -6.10 19.00
CA ILE A 76 10.21 -5.91 20.18
C ILE A 76 9.57 -6.83 21.22
N THR A 77 9.97 -8.10 21.22
CA THR A 77 9.68 -8.99 22.33
C THR A 77 10.28 -8.31 23.56
N ALA A 78 9.55 -8.25 24.67
CA ALA A 78 10.01 -7.56 25.89
C ALA A 78 11.37 -8.07 26.44
N ASP A 79 11.92 -9.15 25.87
CA ASP A 79 13.28 -9.67 26.10
C ASP A 79 14.37 -9.08 25.21
N GLN A 80 14.05 -8.18 24.27
CA GLN A 80 15.06 -7.33 23.65
C GLN A 80 15.54 -6.33 24.70
N THR A 81 16.56 -6.77 25.45
CA THR A 81 17.33 -5.89 26.32
C THR A 81 17.92 -4.80 25.41
N LEU A 82 17.33 -3.61 25.45
CA LEU A 82 17.91 -2.41 24.87
C LEU A 82 19.21 -2.16 25.63
N PHE A 83 20.34 -2.59 25.08
CA PHE A 83 21.65 -2.16 25.54
C PHE A 83 21.85 -0.70 25.11
N GLY A 84 21.10 0.21 25.74
CA GLY A 84 21.43 1.62 25.75
C GLY A 84 22.78 1.75 26.44
N LYS A 85 23.84 2.00 25.66
CA LYS A 85 25.04 2.60 26.23
C LYS A 85 24.56 3.93 26.83
N ASP A 86 24.78 4.06 28.14
CA ASP A 86 24.51 5.22 28.98
C ASP A 86 23.07 5.42 29.49
N GLY A 87 22.66 4.53 30.41
CA GLY A 87 22.13 5.00 31.72
C GLY A 87 20.67 5.44 31.83
N VAL A 88 19.70 4.77 31.21
CA VAL A 88 18.25 5.08 31.44
C VAL A 88 17.40 3.81 31.66
N GLN A 89 16.39 3.98 32.52
CA GLN A 89 15.60 3.03 33.32
C GLN A 89 15.09 1.72 32.66
N TYR A 90 15.07 0.68 33.50
CA TYR A 90 14.36 -0.58 33.28
C TYR A 90 12.92 -0.51 33.81
N CYS A 91 11.93 -0.45 32.91
CA CYS A 91 10.56 -0.83 33.26
C CYS A 91 10.39 -2.33 33.00
N SER A 92 10.27 -3.12 34.07
CA SER A 92 9.92 -4.54 33.96
C SER A 92 8.40 -4.67 33.83
N VAL A 93 7.94 -5.21 32.70
CA VAL A 93 6.53 -5.62 32.52
C VAL A 93 6.38 -6.99 33.17
N LYS A 94 5.62 -7.08 34.26
CA LYS A 94 5.26 -8.37 34.87
C LYS A 94 4.09 -8.98 34.11
N GLY A 95 4.32 -10.09 33.41
CA GLY A 95 3.26 -10.96 32.89
C GLY A 95 2.52 -11.67 34.04
N LYS A 96 1.21 -11.87 33.86
CA LYS A 96 0.37 -12.72 34.72
C LYS A 96 0.56 -14.19 34.39
#